data_AF-A0A351SN01-F1
#
_entry.id   AF-A0A351SN01-F1
#
_cell.length_a   1.000
_cell.length_b   1.000
_cell.length_c   1.000
_cell.angle_alpha   90.00
_cell.angle_beta   90.00
_cell.angle_gamma   90.00
#
_symmetry.space_group_name_H-M   'P 1'
#
loop_
_entity.id
_entity.type
_entity.pdbx_description
1 polymer ?
#
loop_
_entity_poly.entity_id
_entity_poly.type
_entity_poly.pdbx_seq_one_letter_code
_entity_poly.pdbx_strand_id
1 'polypeptide(L)'
;MEQIGQTIKASPRRQGNYGRSTMKNFTIAPNWLLKSPKYTRNERIIAIALNSFAFGKKECWPSQETIAERAKLCLTSTKETIKSLVKKGLIEKMRDGKHRSICYKLNY
;
A
#
# COMPACT_ATOMS: atom_id res chain seq x y z
N MET A 1 -35.84 34.42 -28.78
CA MET A 1 -35.31 33.26 -29.54
C MET A 1 -34.12 32.72 -28.77
N GLU A 2 -34.36 31.64 -28.04
CA GLU A 2 -33.40 30.89 -27.22
C GLU A 2 -32.24 30.33 -28.06
N GLN A 3 -31.03 30.33 -27.50
CA GLN A 3 -30.03 29.30 -27.82
C GLN A 3 -29.46 28.68 -26.54
N ILE A 4 -30.19 27.67 -26.06
CA ILE A 4 -29.76 26.34 -25.63
C ILE A 4 -28.34 26.19 -25.06
N GLY A 5 -28.27 25.92 -23.75
CA GLY A 5 -27.08 25.43 -23.08
C GLY A 5 -26.63 24.05 -23.57
N GLN A 6 -25.34 23.78 -23.45
CA GLN A 6 -24.81 22.42 -23.38
C GLN A 6 -24.08 22.25 -22.05
N THR A 7 -24.84 21.76 -21.07
CA THR A 7 -24.33 21.06 -19.90
C THR A 7 -23.41 19.94 -20.38
N ILE A 8 -22.12 20.07 -20.09
CA ILE A 8 -21.15 18.98 -20.27
C ILE A 8 -21.57 17.86 -19.31
N LYS A 9 -22.34 16.90 -19.82
CA LYS A 9 -22.69 15.69 -19.08
C LYS A 9 -21.37 15.03 -18.69
N ALA A 10 -21.02 15.08 -17.41
CA ALA A 10 -19.98 14.22 -16.87
C ALA A 10 -20.40 12.78 -17.23
N SER A 11 -19.65 12.15 -18.14
CA SER A 11 -19.84 10.76 -18.52
C SER A 11 -20.00 9.92 -17.24
N PRO A 12 -20.93 8.96 -17.19
CA PRO A 12 -21.07 8.10 -16.03
C PRO A 12 -19.70 7.54 -15.71
N ARG A 13 -19.18 7.74 -14.49
CA ARG A 13 -17.98 7.03 -14.04
C ARG A 13 -18.32 5.56 -14.19
N ARG A 14 -17.84 4.93 -15.28
CA ARG A 14 -17.93 3.49 -15.45
C ARG A 14 -17.27 2.93 -14.20
N GLN A 15 -18.08 2.41 -13.28
CA GLN A 15 -17.58 1.51 -12.25
C GLN A 15 -17.08 0.29 -13.00
N GLY A 16 -15.83 0.38 -13.44
CA GLY A 16 -15.14 -0.73 -14.05
C GLY A 16 -15.08 -1.81 -12.99
N ASN A 17 -15.93 -2.81 -13.15
CA ASN A 17 -15.75 -4.10 -12.53
C ASN A 17 -14.51 -4.71 -13.21
N TYR A 18 -13.32 -4.27 -12.78
CA TYR A 18 -12.07 -4.87 -13.22
C TYR A 18 -12.03 -6.25 -12.59
N GLY A 19 -12.58 -7.23 -13.31
CA GLY A 19 -12.25 -8.64 -13.09
C GLY A 19 -10.75 -8.70 -12.88
N ARG A 20 -10.35 -9.28 -11.74
CA ARG A 20 -8.98 -9.29 -11.23
C ARG A 20 -8.11 -10.07 -12.22
N SER A 21 -7.68 -9.42 -13.29
CA SER A 21 -6.74 -9.98 -14.25
C SER A 21 -5.45 -10.18 -13.47
N THR A 22 -5.12 -11.45 -13.26
CA THR A 22 -3.90 -11.89 -12.58
C THR A 22 -2.72 -11.62 -13.51
N MET A 23 -2.39 -10.34 -13.78
CA MET A 23 -1.10 -10.09 -14.41
C MET A 23 -0.03 -10.55 -13.41
N LYS A 24 0.70 -11.57 -13.82
CA LYS A 24 1.80 -12.12 -13.05
C LYS A 24 2.88 -11.03 -13.02
N ASN A 25 3.38 -10.69 -11.84
CA ASN A 25 4.58 -9.86 -11.59
C ASN A 25 4.42 -8.35 -11.30
N PHE A 26 3.24 -7.85 -10.90
CA PHE A 26 3.11 -6.48 -10.41
C PHE A 26 2.50 -6.41 -9.01
N THR A 27 2.87 -5.37 -8.26
CA THR A 27 2.24 -5.04 -6.97
C THR A 27 1.36 -3.81 -7.16
N ILE A 28 0.11 -3.90 -6.73
CA ILE A 28 -0.81 -2.75 -6.76
C ILE A 28 -0.37 -1.75 -5.68
N ALA A 29 -0.24 -0.48 -6.06
CA ALA A 29 0.02 0.62 -5.14
C ALA A 29 -1.15 1.61 -5.21
N PRO A 30 -1.81 1.96 -4.10
CA PRO A 30 -2.88 2.95 -4.14
C PRO A 30 -2.38 4.32 -4.59
N ASN A 31 -3.09 4.96 -5.52
CA ASN A 31 -2.69 6.26 -6.07
C ASN A 31 -2.56 7.35 -4.99
N TRP A 32 -3.40 7.31 -3.95
CA TRP A 32 -3.33 8.27 -2.87
C TRP A 32 -2.03 8.15 -2.06
N LEU A 33 -1.49 6.93 -1.90
CA LEU A 33 -0.22 6.70 -1.20
C LEU A 33 0.95 7.29 -2.00
N LEU A 34 0.91 7.14 -3.32
CA LEU A 34 1.92 7.68 -4.23
C LEU A 34 1.95 9.22 -4.21
N LYS A 35 0.77 9.85 -4.12
CA LYS A 35 0.62 11.32 -4.20
C LYS A 35 0.70 12.03 -2.85
N SER A 36 0.46 11.32 -1.74
CA SER A 36 0.35 11.94 -0.42
C SER A 36 1.70 12.52 0.04
N PRO A 37 1.78 13.81 0.43
CA PRO A 37 3.00 14.42 0.96
C PRO A 37 3.35 13.94 2.38
N LYS A 38 2.41 13.27 3.07
CA LYS A 38 2.58 12.74 4.44
C LYS A 38 3.68 11.68 4.53
N TYR A 39 3.92 10.96 3.43
CA TYR A 39 4.84 9.82 3.41
C TYR A 39 6.14 10.15 2.67
N THR A 40 7.26 9.64 3.16
CA THR A 40 8.56 9.76 2.48
C THR A 40 8.67 8.73 1.35
N ARG A 41 9.72 8.83 0.53
CA ARG A 41 10.01 7.81 -0.50
C ARG A 41 10.12 6.41 0.11
N ASN A 42 10.93 6.27 1.16
CA ASN A 42 11.19 4.98 1.79
C ASN A 42 9.92 4.39 2.43
N GLU A 43 9.11 5.24 3.06
CA GLU A 43 7.82 4.84 3.64
C GLU A 43 6.88 4.28 2.58
N ARG A 44 6.78 4.92 1.40
CA ARG A 44 5.98 4.41 0.29
C ARG A 44 6.51 3.07 -0.21
N ILE A 45 7.82 2.95 -0.40
CA ILE A 45 8.44 1.70 -0.89
C ILE A 45 8.17 0.55 0.07
N ILE A 46 8.33 0.75 1.38
CA ILE A 46 8.04 -0.29 2.37
C ILE A 46 6.56 -0.64 2.40
N ALA A 47 5.66 0.33 2.35
CA ALA A 47 4.22 0.07 2.31
C ALA A 47 3.83 -0.76 1.07
N ILE A 48 4.41 -0.45 -0.10
CA ILE A 48 4.21 -1.23 -1.32
C ILE A 48 4.82 -2.63 -1.17
N ALA A 49 6.02 -2.76 -0.61
CA ALA A 49 6.66 -4.05 -0.36
C ALA A 49 5.80 -4.94 0.55
N LEU A 50 5.27 -4.39 1.65
CA LEU A 50 4.33 -5.10 2.53
C LEU A 50 3.05 -5.51 1.78
N ASN A 51 2.50 -4.64 0.95
CA ASN A 51 1.33 -4.97 0.13
C ASN A 51 1.60 -6.12 -0.85
N SER A 52 2.83 -6.23 -1.36
CA SER A 52 3.22 -7.36 -2.22
C SER A 52 3.20 -8.70 -1.48
N PHE A 53 3.47 -8.71 -0.17
CA PHE A 53 3.41 -9.93 0.65
C PHE A 53 1.99 -10.26 1.13
N ALA A 54 1.15 -9.25 1.32
CA ALA A 54 -0.22 -9.45 1.76
C ALA A 54 -1.11 -10.08 0.66
N PHE A 55 -0.71 -10.00 -0.62
CA PHE A 55 -1.39 -10.64 -1.77
C PHE A 55 -2.93 -10.42 -1.78
N GLY A 56 -3.36 -9.18 -1.51
CA GLY A 56 -4.78 -8.82 -1.49
C GLY A 56 -5.51 -9.10 -0.17
N LYS A 57 -4.80 -9.62 0.84
CA LYS A 57 -5.20 -9.55 2.25
C LYS A 57 -4.68 -8.25 2.87
N LYS A 58 -5.04 -8.01 4.14
CA LYS A 58 -4.52 -6.86 4.92
C LYS A 58 -3.35 -7.21 5.83
N GLU A 59 -2.95 -8.48 5.90
CA GLU A 59 -1.96 -8.96 6.86
C GLU A 59 -0.87 -9.77 6.18
N CYS A 60 0.35 -9.70 6.71
CA CYS A 60 1.51 -10.44 6.22
C CYS A 60 2.56 -10.67 7.32
N TRP A 61 3.39 -11.71 7.17
CA TRP A 61 4.42 -12.10 8.15
C TRP A 61 5.87 -12.12 7.60
N PRO A 62 6.30 -11.15 6.77
CA PRO A 62 7.70 -11.12 6.33
C PRO A 62 8.63 -10.73 7.48
N SER A 63 9.87 -11.26 7.47
CA SER A 63 10.93 -10.77 8.35
C SER A 63 11.36 -9.35 7.96
N GLN A 64 12.06 -8.66 8.86
CA GLN A 64 12.54 -7.31 8.55
C GLN A 64 13.63 -7.33 7.47
N GLU A 65 14.41 -8.40 7.43
CA GLU A 65 15.42 -8.70 6.42
C GLU A 65 14.76 -8.88 5.05
N THR A 66 13.68 -9.67 4.97
CA THR A 66 12.91 -9.86 3.74
C THR A 66 12.27 -8.56 3.24
N ILE A 67 11.76 -7.72 4.14
CA ILE A 67 11.24 -6.39 3.78
C ILE A 67 12.37 -5.51 3.23
N ALA A 68 13.53 -5.50 3.90
CA ALA A 68 14.69 -4.71 3.51
C ALA A 68 15.19 -5.10 2.11
N GLU A 69 15.32 -6.40 1.85
CA GLU A 69 15.71 -6.93 0.56
C GLU A 69 14.71 -6.55 -0.55
N ARG A 70 13.41 -6.66 -0.28
CA ARG A 70 12.35 -6.29 -1.23
C ARG A 70 12.33 -4.79 -1.51
N ALA A 71 12.56 -3.98 -0.48
CA ALA A 71 12.58 -2.53 -0.58
C ALA A 71 13.92 -1.98 -1.09
N LYS A 72 14.96 -2.82 -1.22
CA LYS A 72 16.35 -2.43 -1.52
C LYS A 72 16.87 -1.37 -0.55
N LEU A 73 16.60 -1.54 0.74
CA LEU A 73 17.05 -0.68 1.83
C LEU A 73 17.94 -1.45 2.80
N CYS A 74 18.79 -0.75 3.55
CA CYS A 74 19.50 -1.38 4.66
C CYS A 74 18.54 -1.70 5.81
N LEU A 75 18.91 -2.68 6.65
CA LEU A 75 18.07 -3.14 7.75
C LEU A 75 17.74 -2.02 8.75
N THR A 76 18.72 -1.16 9.06
CA THR A 76 18.53 -0.02 9.97
C THR A 76 17.50 0.97 9.43
N SER A 77 17.61 1.38 8.17
CA SER A 77 16.63 2.26 7.52
C SER A 77 15.25 1.61 7.46
N THR A 78 15.19 0.30 7.23
CA THR A 78 13.94 -0.47 7.21
C THR A 78 13.26 -0.44 8.57
N LYS A 79 14.00 -0.69 9.66
CA LYS A 79 13.49 -0.66 11.03
C LYS A 79 12.93 0.72 11.40
N GLU A 80 13.68 1.79 11.13
CA GLU A 80 13.23 3.15 11.43
C GLU A 80 12.04 3.58 10.58
N THR A 81 12.02 3.21 9.30
CA THR A 81 10.89 3.51 8.41
C THR A 81 9.63 2.75 8.85
N ILE A 82 9.75 1.47 9.24
CA ILE A 82 8.62 0.70 9.81
C ILE A 82 8.08 1.38 11.08
N LYS A 83 8.95 1.81 12.01
CA LYS A 83 8.52 2.55 13.21
C LYS A 83 7.77 3.83 12.84
N SER A 84 8.26 4.59 11.87
CA SER A 84 7.61 5.80 11.38
C SER A 84 6.22 5.52 10.78
N LEU A 85 6.10 4.47 9.96
CA LEU A 85 4.82 4.05 9.38
C LEU A 85 3.80 3.64 10.45
N VAL A 86 4.24 2.91 11.48
CA VAL A 86 3.41 2.57 12.64
C VAL A 86 2.95 3.82 13.37
N LYS A 87 3.87 4.75 13.67
CA LYS A 87 3.54 6.04 14.30
C LYS A 87 2.53 6.85 13.49
N LYS A 88 2.60 6.78 12.15
CA LYS A 88 1.68 7.48 11.23
C LYS A 88 0.34 6.78 11.02
N GLY A 89 0.15 5.59 11.61
CA GLY A 89 -1.06 4.77 11.52
C GLY A 89 -1.28 4.11 10.16
N LEU A 90 -0.27 4.09 9.28
CA LEU A 90 -0.41 3.45 7.96
C LEU A 90 -0.39 1.92 8.08
N ILE A 91 0.41 1.42 9.02
CA ILE A 91 0.57 0.00 9.29
C ILE A 91 0.48 -0.26 10.79
N GLU A 92 0.06 -1.46 11.16
CA GLU A 92 0.17 -1.97 12.52
C GLU A 92 1.21 -3.10 12.56
N LYS A 93 1.99 -3.15 13.65
CA LYS A 93 2.98 -4.21 13.89
C LYS A 93 2.55 -4.99 15.13
N MET A 94 2.22 -6.26 14.95
CA MET A 94 1.75 -7.15 16.02
C MET A 94 2.73 -8.31 16.19
N ARG A 95 2.81 -8.85 17.41
CA ARG A 95 3.46 -10.15 17.65
C ARG A 95 2.40 -11.23 17.64
N ASP A 96 2.60 -12.24 16.81
CA ASP A 96 1.84 -13.46 16.87
C ASP A 96 2.26 -14.24 18.12
N GLY A 97 1.36 -14.33 19.10
CA GLY A 97 1.61 -15.04 20.36
C GLY A 97 1.84 -16.55 20.17
N LYS A 98 1.34 -17.13 19.07
CA LYS A 98 1.43 -18.57 18.80
C LYS A 98 2.75 -18.94 18.13
N HIS A 99 3.21 -18.13 17.18
CA HIS A 99 4.37 -18.45 16.34
C HIS A 99 5.60 -17.55 16.60
N ARG A 100 5.56 -16.69 17.64
CA ARG A 100 6.61 -15.68 17.96
C ARG A 100 7.02 -14.81 16.77
N SER A 101 6.18 -14.76 15.74
CA SER A 101 6.45 -14.11 14.47
C SER A 101 5.86 -12.70 14.49
N ILE A 102 6.43 -11.80 13.69
CA ILE A 102 5.89 -10.45 13.56
C ILE A 102 4.86 -10.47 12.43
N CYS A 103 3.66 -9.97 12.72
CA CYS A 103 2.63 -9.70 11.73
C CYS A 103 2.60 -8.19 11.45
N TYR A 104 2.46 -7.83 10.17
CA TYR A 104 2.20 -6.47 9.74
C TYR A 104 0.83 -6.41 9.09
N LYS A 105 0.02 -5.44 9.54
CA LYS A 105 -1.31 -5.15 8.99
C LYS A 105 -1.33 -3.80 8.30
N LEU A 106 -1.90 -3.74 7.09
CA LEU A 106 -2.09 -2.53 6.29
C LEU A 106 -3.45 -1.91 6.61
N ASN A 107 -3.48 -0.63 6.94
CA ASN A 107 -4.69 0.07 7.38
C ASN A 107 -5.46 0.76 6.24
N TYR A 108 -5.28 0.29 5.01
CA TYR A 108 -5.88 0.86 3.81
C TYR A 108 -6.33 -0.19 2.79
#